data_AF-A0A356REV1-F1
#
_entry.id   AF-A0A356REV1-F1
#
_cell.length_a   1.000
_cell.length_b   1.000
_cell.length_c   1.000
_cell.angle_alpha   90.00
_cell.angle_beta   90.00
_cell.angle_gamma   90.00
#
_symmetry.space_group_name_H-M   'P 1'
#
loop_
_entity.id
_entity.type
_entity.pdbx_description
1 polymer ?
#
loop_
_entity_poly.entity_id
_entity_poly.type
_entity_poly.pdbx_seq_one_letter_code
_entity_poly.pdbx_strand_id
1 'polypeptide(L)' 'MGSKKKLLRISEFAEQVGYQPSTIRKKILKREISYHKVGRIICIPEEEAERLLANYHPAIPSK' A
#
# COMPACT_ATOMS: atom_id res chain seq x y z
N MET A 1 5.13 18.10 17.81
CA MET A 1 5.39 16.65 17.78
C MET A 1 5.36 16.20 16.33
N GLY A 2 6.51 15.89 15.72
CA GLY A 2 6.53 15.40 14.34
C GLY A 2 5.95 14.00 14.30
N SER A 3 4.80 13.83 13.66
CA SER A 3 4.19 12.52 13.41
C SER A 3 5.21 11.68 12.64
N LYS A 4 5.83 10.68 13.27
CA LYS A 4 6.70 9.74 12.56
C LYS A 4 5.86 9.10 11.46
N LYS A 5 6.14 9.42 10.20
CA LYS A 5 5.49 8.76 9.06
C LYS A 5 5.71 7.26 9.21
N LYS A 6 4.63 6.53 9.50
CA LYS A 6 4.70 5.08 9.71
C LYS A 6 5.00 4.44 8.36
N LEU A 7 6.03 3.60 8.35
CA LEU A 7 6.49 2.87 7.18
C LEU A 7 6.13 1.39 7.37
N LEU A 8 5.28 0.90 6.48
CA LEU A 8 4.76 -0.47 6.51
C LEU A 8 5.57 -1.35 5.57
N ARG A 9 5.88 -2.58 5.96
CA ARG A 9 6.43 -3.56 5.01
C ARG A 9 5.35 -3.95 3.99
N ILE A 10 5.77 -4.54 2.87
CA ILE A 10 4.84 -5.02 1.84
C ILE A 10 3.74 -5.94 2.41
N SER A 11 4.09 -6.85 3.34
CA SER A 11 3.12 -7.76 3.96
C SER A 11 2.10 -7.01 4.82
N GLU A 12 2.57 -6.14 5.71
CA GLU A 12 1.72 -5.33 6.60
C GLU A 12 0.80 -4.41 5.78
N PHE A 13 1.35 -3.77 4.75
CA PHE A 13 0.58 -2.93 3.85
C PHE A 13 -0.51 -3.73 3.12
N ALA A 14 -0.15 -4.91 2.59
CA ALA A 14 -1.06 -5.79 1.86
C ALA A 14 -2.25 -6.23 2.72
N GLU A 15 -1.99 -6.63 3.96
CA GLU A 15 -3.02 -6.98 4.95
C GLU A 15 -3.95 -5.79 5.23
N GLN A 16 -3.39 -4.60 5.44
CA GLN A 16 -4.16 -3.40 5.77
C GLN A 16 -5.10 -2.96 4.64
N VAL A 17 -4.69 -3.10 3.37
CA VAL A 17 -5.52 -2.71 2.22
C VAL A 17 -6.33 -3.85 1.61
N GLY A 18 -6.23 -5.07 2.17
CA GLY A 18 -6.94 -6.25 1.67
C GLY A 18 -6.46 -6.77 0.30
N TYR A 19 -5.20 -6.50 -0.08
CA TYR A 19 -4.60 -7.01 -1.31
C TYR A 19 -3.60 -8.12 -1.04
N GLN A 20 -3.27 -8.89 -2.07
CA GLN A 20 -2.15 -9.83 -2.02
C GLN A 20 -0.81 -9.09 -2.13
N PRO A 21 0.27 -9.54 -1.45
CA PRO A 21 1.60 -8.94 -1.56
C PRO A 21 2.12 -8.85 -3.01
N SER A 22 1.78 -9.83 -3.85
CA SER A 22 2.11 -9.84 -5.28
C SER A 22 1.42 -8.69 -6.04
N THR A 23 0.18 -8.37 -5.71
CA THR A 23 -0.56 -7.22 -6.25
C THR A 23 0.12 -5.92 -5.86
N ILE A 24 0.53 -5.77 -4.59
CA ILE A 24 1.26 -4.59 -4.12
C ILE A 24 2.58 -4.42 -4.89
N ARG A 25 3.35 -5.50 -5.08
CA ARG A 25 4.58 -5.47 -5.88
C ARG A 25 4.33 -5.04 -7.34
N LYS A 26 3.25 -5.54 -7.96
CA LYS A 26 2.84 -5.11 -9.31
C LYS A 26 2.49 -3.62 -9.35
N LYS A 27 1.75 -3.12 -8.36
CA LYS A 27 1.38 -1.70 -8.26
C LYS A 27 2.60 -0.79 -8.06
N ILE A 28 3.55 -1.22 -7.23
CA ILE A 28 4.85 -0.54 -7.08
C ILE A 28 5.62 -0.51 -8.41
N LEU A 29 5.69 -1.64 -9.13
CA LEU A 29 6.35 -1.71 -10.44
C LEU A 29 5.71 -0.75 -11.46
N LYS A 30 4.38 -0.63 -11.44
CA LYS A 30 3.61 0.32 -12.26
C LYS A 30 3.69 1.77 -11.78
N ARG A 31 4.40 2.05 -10.68
CA ARG A 31 4.48 3.37 -10.04
C ARG A 31 3.13 3.91 -9.55
N GLU A 32 2.18 3.02 -9.27
CA GLU A 32 0.87 3.36 -8.68
C GLU A 32 0.94 3.52 -7.15
N ILE A 33 2.01 3.02 -6.52
CA ILE A 33 2.25 3.11 -5.06
C ILE A 33 3.67 3.62 -4.84
N SER A 34 3.81 4.66 -4.02
CA SER A 34 5.09 5.21 -3.58
C SER A 34 5.74 4.29 -2.55
N TYR A 35 7.07 4.17 -2.56
CA TYR A 35 7.79 3.36 -1.59
C TYR A 35 9.14 3.96 -1.22
N HIS A 36 9.63 3.58 -0.05
CA HIS A 36 10.98 3.84 0.43
C HIS A 36 11.77 2.54 0.51
N LYS A 37 13.04 2.60 0.10
CA LYS A 37 13.95 1.48 0.25
C LYS A 37 14.78 1.68 1.51
N VAL A 38 14.61 0.79 2.48
CA VAL A 38 15.38 0.76 3.73
C VAL A 38 16.32 -0.44 3.65
N GLY A 39 17.54 -0.21 3.18
CA GLY A 39 18.50 -1.27 2.86
C GLY A 39 18.01 -2.18 1.74
N ARG A 40 17.71 -3.45 2.07
CA ARG A 40 17.14 -4.44 1.12
C ARG A 40 15.61 -4.55 1.22
N ILE A 41 14.99 -3.84 2.15
CA ILE A 41 13.57 -3.93 2.44
C ILE A 41 12.85 -2.76 1.74
N ILE A 42 11.70 -3.06 1.15
CA ILE A 42 10.78 -2.06 0.63
C ILE A 42 9.75 -1.77 1.74
N CYS A 43 9.63 -0.50 2.09
CA CYS A 43 8.62 0.00 3.02
C CYS A 43 7.73 1.01 2.30
N ILE A 44 6.45 1.04 2.67
CA ILE A 44 5.41 1.83 2.03
C ILE A 44 4.88 2.80 3.09
N PRO A 45 4.79 4.11 2.82
CA PRO A 45 4.14 5.05 3.72
C PRO A 45 2.69 4.65 4.00
N GLU A 46 2.24 4.81 5.25
CA GLU A 46 0.84 4.58 5.62
C GLU A 46 -0.15 5.47 4.85
N GLU A 47 0.28 6.69 4.48
CA GLU A 47 -0.48 7.62 3.61
C GLU A 47 -0.90 6.97 2.27
N GLU A 48 -0.13 6.04 1.73
CA GLU A 48 -0.48 5.31 0.50
C GLU A 48 -1.61 4.29 0.73
N ALA A 49 -1.72 3.73 1.95
CA ALA A 49 -2.81 2.83 2.32
C ALA A 49 -4.11 3.61 2.40
N GLU A 50 -4.07 4.77 3.07
CA GLU A 50 -5.19 5.70 3.14
C GLU A 50 -5.65 6.14 1.74
N ARG A 51 -4.70 6.49 0.85
CA ARG A 51 -5.03 6.85 -0.54
C ARG A 51 -5.69 5.70 -1.30
N LEU A 52 -5.20 4.47 -1.13
CA LEU A 52 -5.75 3.31 -1.81
C LEU A 52 -7.16 2.96 -1.31
N LEU A 53 -7.37 3.03 0.00
CA LEU A 53 -8.67 2.77 0.62
C LEU A 53 -9.69 3.86 0.30
N ALA A 54 -9.28 5.13 0.27
CA ALA A 54 -10.15 6.24 -0.12
C ALA A 54 -10.66 6.13 -1.57
N ASN A 55 -9.83 5.58 -2.46
CA ASN A 55 -10.21 5.36 -3.87
C ASN A 55 -10.87 3.99 -4.10
N TYR A 56 -10.94 3.14 -3.09
CA TYR A 56 -11.51 1.80 -3.22
C TYR A 56 -13.02 1.88 -3.35
N HIS A 57 -13.52 1.78 -4.58
CA HIS A 57 -14.92 1.45 -4.81
C HIS A 57 -15.05 -0.07 -4.80
N PRO A 58 -15.83 -0.66 -3.87
CA PRO A 58 -16.13 -2.08 -3.95
C PRO A 58 -16.81 -2.32 -5.30
N ALA A 59 -16.28 -3.28 -6.07
CA ALA A 59 -16.99 -3.80 -7.23
C ALA A 59 -18.24 -4.51 -6.70
N ILE A 60 -19.36 -3.79 -6.61
CA ILE A 60 -20.66 -4.42 -6.37
C ILE A 60 -20.90 -5.26 -7.63
N PRO A 61 -20.94 -6.60 -7.54
CA PRO A 61 -21.33 -7.39 -8.70
C PRO A 61 -22.77 -6.99 -9.01
N SER A 62 -22.97 -6.28 -10.12
CA SER A 62 -24.31 -6.04 -10.65
C SER A 62 -24.90 -7.40 -10.94
N LYS A 63 -25.91 -7.77 -10.15
CA LYS A 63 -26.68 -8.98 -10.34
C LYS A 63 -27.62 -8.84 -11.53
#